data_AF-A0A1J3GN44-F1
#
_entry.id   AF-A0A1J3GN44-F1
#
_cell.length_a   1.000
_cell.length_b   1.000
_cell.length_c   1.000
_cell.angle_alpha   90.00
_cell.angle_beta   90.00
_cell.angle_gamma   90.00
#
_symmetry.space_group_name_H-M   'P 1'
#
loop_
_entity.id
_entity.type
_entity.pdbx_description
1 polymer ?
#
loop_
_entity_poly.entity_id
_entity_poly.type
_entity_poly.pdbx_seq_one_letter_code
_entity_poly.pdbx_strand_id
1 'polypeptide(L)'
;YTAPDQFHEQLKDVKSAGATVLKAIQCEESKPQEVMVGLAPHILKLMSPEESREMFREAGVSKEELAEALVKILKRYEQPVPKVPRIRRFAIELTIQMMRTNPKTIKTLRNLGMKKELETVFETAAEVENFDIFSGTVGLARHGSTINELIEEAMLLLS
;
A
#
# COMPACT_ATOMS: atom_id res chain seq x y z
N TYR A 1 18.41 -10.79 19.58
CA TYR A 1 19.25 -11.30 18.48
C TYR A 1 18.55 -12.50 17.89
N THR A 2 17.84 -12.31 16.79
CA THR A 2 17.27 -13.42 16.01
C THR A 2 18.43 -14.07 15.25
N ALA A 3 18.54 -15.40 15.28
CA ALA A 3 19.58 -16.09 14.52
C ALA A 3 19.36 -15.83 13.01
N PRO A 4 20.43 -15.63 12.21
CA PRO A 4 20.31 -15.32 10.78
C PRO A 4 19.41 -16.29 10.02
N ASP A 5 19.53 -17.59 10.32
CA ASP A 5 18.76 -18.65 9.65
C ASP A 5 17.25 -18.54 9.95
N GLN A 6 16.89 -18.18 11.18
CA GLN A 6 15.50 -17.98 11.59
C GLN A 6 14.89 -16.72 10.96
N PHE A 7 15.70 -15.69 10.71
CA PHE A 7 15.29 -14.49 9.99
C PHE A 7 15.06 -14.77 8.49
N HIS A 8 15.91 -15.61 7.88
CA HIS A 8 15.75 -16.05 6.50
C HIS A 8 14.50 -16.93 6.29
N GLU A 9 14.18 -17.82 7.24
CA GLU A 9 12.93 -18.60 7.20
C GLU A 9 11.68 -17.70 7.34
N GLN A 10 11.68 -16.76 8.28
CA GLN A 10 10.57 -15.81 8.43
C GLN A 10 10.36 -14.95 7.17
N LEU A 11 11.44 -14.54 6.49
CA LEU A 11 11.35 -13.83 5.22
C LEU A 11 10.76 -14.70 4.12
N LYS A 12 11.04 -16.00 4.11
CA LYS A 12 10.48 -16.96 3.16
C LYS A 12 8.98 -17.16 3.41
N ASP A 13 8.55 -17.21 4.67
CA ASP A 13 7.13 -17.31 5.04
C ASP A 13 6.36 -16.04 4.69
N VAL A 14 6.95 -14.86 4.90
CA VAL A 14 6.35 -13.58 4.49
C VAL A 14 6.22 -13.50 2.97
N LYS A 15 7.23 -14.01 2.24
CA LYS A 15 7.18 -14.11 0.77
C LYS A 15 6.08 -15.07 0.30
N SER A 16 5.92 -16.23 0.94
CA SER A 16 4.89 -17.21 0.58
C SER A 16 3.46 -16.72 0.85
N ALA A 17 3.30 -15.82 1.83
CA ALA A 17 2.02 -15.16 2.08
C ALA A 17 1.63 -14.09 1.03
N GLY A 18 2.54 -13.71 0.13
CA GLY A 18 2.34 -12.61 -0.82
C GLY A 18 1.10 -12.77 -1.71
N ALA A 19 0.87 -13.98 -2.24
CA ALA A 19 -0.29 -14.24 -3.10
C ALA A 19 -1.62 -14.04 -2.34
N THR A 20 -1.67 -14.50 -1.09
CA THR A 20 -2.82 -14.28 -0.18
C THR A 20 -3.03 -12.81 0.11
N VAL A 21 -1.96 -12.04 0.34
CA VAL A 21 -2.02 -10.59 0.57
C VAL A 21 -2.62 -9.87 -0.65
N LEU A 22 -2.13 -10.15 -1.85
CA LEU A 22 -2.65 -9.54 -3.08
C LEU A 22 -4.13 -9.85 -3.30
N LYS A 23 -4.53 -11.10 -3.08
CA LYS A 23 -5.93 -11.51 -3.21
C LYS A 23 -6.81 -10.85 -2.15
N ALA A 24 -6.33 -10.76 -0.91
CA ALA A 24 -7.07 -10.15 0.18
C ALA A 24 -7.27 -8.64 -0.03
N ILE A 25 -6.33 -7.93 -0.68
CA ILE A 25 -6.54 -6.51 -1.06
C ILE A 25 -7.77 -6.35 -1.97
N GLN A 26 -8.02 -7.31 -2.86
CA GLN A 26 -9.16 -7.30 -3.78
C GLN A 26 -10.48 -7.70 -3.11
N CYS A 27 -10.44 -8.69 -2.21
CA CYS A 27 -11.65 -9.34 -1.68
C CYS A 27 -12.10 -8.80 -0.32
N GLU A 28 -11.18 -8.32 0.51
CA GLU A 28 -11.48 -7.85 1.85
C GLU A 28 -11.80 -6.35 1.86
N GLU A 29 -12.46 -5.89 2.93
CA GLU A 29 -12.74 -4.47 3.16
C GLU A 29 -12.38 -4.07 4.60
N SER A 30 -12.36 -2.77 4.86
CA SER A 30 -12.14 -2.23 6.21
C SER A 30 -10.79 -2.68 6.80
N LYS A 31 -10.77 -3.23 8.02
CA LYS A 31 -9.55 -3.45 8.79
C LYS A 31 -8.63 -4.51 8.18
N PRO A 32 -9.12 -5.69 7.73
CA PRO A 32 -8.29 -6.63 6.99
C PRO A 32 -7.65 -5.99 5.75
N GLN A 33 -8.42 -5.24 4.95
CA GLN A 33 -7.89 -4.57 3.76
C GLN A 33 -6.79 -3.56 4.11
N GLU A 34 -6.97 -2.74 5.15
CA GLU A 34 -5.93 -1.81 5.64
C GLU A 34 -4.63 -2.55 5.96
N VAL A 35 -4.70 -3.69 6.66
CA VAL A 35 -3.53 -4.49 7.02
C VAL A 35 -2.84 -5.04 5.79
N MET A 36 -3.59 -5.60 4.84
CA MET A 36 -3.02 -6.22 3.64
C MET A 36 -2.36 -5.20 2.71
N VAL A 37 -2.99 -4.03 2.53
CA VAL A 37 -2.43 -2.92 1.75
C VAL A 37 -1.15 -2.40 2.40
N GLY A 38 -1.11 -2.29 3.73
CA GLY A 38 0.09 -1.88 4.47
C GLY A 38 1.24 -2.89 4.38
N LEU A 39 0.94 -4.19 4.34
CA LEU A 39 1.96 -5.25 4.26
C LEU A 39 2.55 -5.41 2.85
N ALA A 40 1.73 -5.28 1.81
CA ALA A 40 2.12 -5.50 0.42
C ALA A 40 3.40 -4.78 -0.04
N PRO A 41 3.62 -3.46 0.21
CA PRO A 41 4.83 -2.78 -0.25
C PRO A 41 6.10 -3.35 0.39
N HIS A 42 6.02 -3.88 1.62
CA HIS A 42 7.16 -4.54 2.26
C HIS A 42 7.47 -5.89 1.62
N ILE A 43 6.45 -6.70 1.31
CA ILE A 43 6.65 -7.97 0.60
C ILE A 43 7.26 -7.73 -0.77
N LEU A 44 6.73 -6.77 -1.53
CA LEU A 44 7.24 -6.44 -2.87
C LEU A 44 8.69 -5.94 -2.85
N LYS A 45 9.13 -5.22 -1.80
CA LYS A 45 10.52 -4.78 -1.65
C LYS A 45 11.50 -5.93 -1.41
N LEU A 46 11.02 -7.04 -0.83
CA LEU A 46 11.86 -8.19 -0.49
C LEU A 46 12.05 -9.17 -1.65
N MET A 47 11.27 -9.02 -2.73
CA MET A 47 11.23 -9.96 -3.83
C MET A 47 12.05 -9.53 -5.05
N SER A 48 12.62 -10.51 -5.74
CA SER A 48 13.14 -10.30 -7.10
C SER A 48 11.98 -10.05 -8.09
N PRO A 49 12.26 -9.49 -9.28
CA PRO A 49 11.25 -9.35 -10.33
C PRO A 49 10.56 -10.68 -10.71
N GLU A 50 11.31 -11.79 -10.71
CA GLU A 50 10.80 -13.14 -11.01
C GLU A 50 9.89 -13.65 -9.90
N GLU A 51 10.31 -13.53 -8.63
CA GLU A 51 9.51 -13.89 -7.46
C GLU A 51 8.21 -13.08 -7.41
N SER A 52 8.28 -11.77 -7.67
CA SER A 52 7.10 -10.92 -7.75
C SER A 52 6.17 -11.38 -8.87
N ARG A 53 6.69 -11.65 -10.07
CA ARG A 53 5.88 -12.13 -11.19
C ARG A 53 5.17 -13.45 -10.86
N GLU A 54 5.85 -14.37 -10.18
CA GLU A 54 5.25 -15.61 -9.71
C GLU A 54 4.12 -15.35 -8.72
N MET A 55 4.35 -14.50 -7.72
CA MET A 55 3.35 -14.14 -6.72
C MET A 55 2.07 -13.57 -7.35
N PHE A 56 2.18 -12.64 -8.31
CA PHE A 56 1.01 -12.10 -9.01
C PHE A 56 0.27 -13.20 -9.80
N ARG A 57 1.00 -14.14 -10.41
CA ARG A 57 0.41 -15.28 -11.12
C ARG A 57 -0.34 -16.22 -10.17
N GLU A 58 0.27 -16.59 -9.05
CA GLU A 58 -0.34 -17.45 -8.02
C GLU A 58 -1.58 -16.80 -7.39
N ALA A 59 -1.54 -15.47 -7.17
CA ALA A 59 -2.68 -14.71 -6.66
C ALA A 59 -3.86 -14.69 -7.64
N GLY A 60 -3.60 -14.88 -8.94
CA GLY A 60 -4.57 -14.62 -10.00
C GLY A 60 -4.96 -13.14 -10.08
N VAL A 61 -4.03 -12.24 -9.73
CA VAL A 61 -4.23 -10.79 -9.71
C VAL A 61 -3.22 -10.16 -10.64
N SER A 62 -3.67 -9.31 -11.55
CA SER A 62 -2.81 -8.49 -12.40
C SER A 62 -2.35 -7.22 -11.68
N LYS A 63 -1.27 -6.60 -12.18
CA LYS A 63 -0.80 -5.31 -11.65
C LYS A 63 -1.82 -4.20 -11.91
N GLU A 64 -2.56 -4.31 -12.99
CA GLU A 64 -3.64 -3.42 -13.39
C GLU A 64 -4.82 -3.53 -12.41
N GLU A 65 -5.25 -4.74 -12.06
CA GLU A 65 -6.30 -4.96 -11.05
C GLU A 65 -5.86 -4.43 -9.67
N LEU A 66 -4.60 -4.62 -9.29
CA LEU A 66 -4.08 -4.05 -8.04
C LEU A 66 -4.11 -2.52 -8.07
N ALA A 67 -3.70 -1.90 -9.19
CA ALA A 67 -3.75 -0.45 -9.37
C ALA A 67 -5.20 0.08 -9.31
N GLU A 68 -6.15 -0.64 -9.92
CA GLU A 68 -7.57 -0.30 -9.86
C GLU A 68 -8.12 -0.41 -8.42
N ALA A 69 -7.73 -1.43 -7.67
CA ALA A 69 -8.11 -1.58 -6.26
C ALA A 69 -7.61 -0.40 -5.42
N LEU A 70 -6.39 0.07 -5.65
CA LEU A 70 -5.83 1.22 -4.93
C LEU A 70 -6.60 2.52 -5.21
N VAL A 71 -6.95 2.78 -6.48
CA VAL A 71 -7.81 3.92 -6.83
C VAL A 71 -9.18 3.80 -6.16
N LYS A 72 -9.79 2.60 -6.19
CA LYS A 72 -11.08 2.35 -5.53
C LYS A 72 -11.03 2.56 -4.02
N ILE A 73 -9.92 2.18 -3.37
CA ILE A 73 -9.71 2.41 -1.93
C ILE A 73 -9.70 3.91 -1.66
N LEU A 74 -8.86 4.69 -2.34
CA LEU A 74 -8.78 6.14 -2.11
C LEU A 74 -10.11 6.84 -2.36
N LYS A 75 -10.80 6.45 -3.44
CA LYS A 75 -12.13 6.96 -3.77
C LYS A 75 -13.19 6.62 -2.72
N ARG A 76 -13.17 5.39 -2.19
CA ARG A 76 -14.10 4.94 -1.14
C ARG A 76 -13.88 5.67 0.17
N TYR A 77 -12.62 5.97 0.49
CA TYR A 77 -12.21 6.65 1.71
C TYR A 77 -11.86 8.12 1.43
N GLU A 78 -12.71 8.85 0.70
CA GLU A 78 -12.49 10.28 0.40
C GLU A 78 -12.28 11.13 1.67
N GLN A 79 -12.82 10.70 2.81
CA GLN A 79 -12.60 11.29 4.14
C GLN A 79 -11.90 10.29 5.07
N PRO A 80 -11.08 10.76 6.04
CA PRO A 80 -10.38 9.87 6.96
C PRO A 80 -11.37 9.15 7.86
N VAL A 81 -11.19 7.83 8.01
CA VAL A 81 -12.10 6.99 8.80
C VAL A 81 -11.34 6.40 10.00
N PRO A 82 -11.75 6.69 11.26
CA PRO A 82 -11.05 6.21 12.45
C PRO A 82 -10.93 4.69 12.59
N LYS A 83 -11.81 3.92 11.92
CA LYS A 83 -11.78 2.44 11.93
C LYS A 83 -10.63 1.88 11.08
N VAL A 84 -10.16 2.63 10.09
CA VAL A 84 -9.09 2.25 9.15
C VAL A 84 -8.13 3.44 8.92
N PRO A 85 -7.54 3.99 9.99
CA PRO A 85 -6.92 5.31 9.96
C PRO A 85 -5.70 5.40 9.04
N ARG A 86 -5.10 4.29 8.60
CA ARG A 86 -3.91 4.28 7.75
C ARG A 86 -4.18 3.75 6.35
N ILE A 87 -5.43 3.40 6.00
CA ILE A 87 -5.71 2.74 4.72
C ILE A 87 -5.33 3.59 3.51
N ARG A 88 -5.57 4.91 3.57
CA ARG A 88 -5.17 5.85 2.53
C ARG A 88 -3.65 5.97 2.43
N ARG A 89 -2.99 6.17 3.57
CA ARG A 89 -1.53 6.22 3.65
C ARG A 89 -0.90 4.97 3.02
N PHE A 90 -1.34 3.79 3.43
CA PHE A 90 -0.81 2.53 2.92
C PHE A 90 -1.10 2.34 1.44
N ALA A 91 -2.27 2.77 0.95
CA ALA A 91 -2.57 2.74 -0.48
C ALA A 91 -1.62 3.64 -1.29
N ILE A 92 -1.25 4.81 -0.78
CA ILE A 92 -0.29 5.72 -1.41
C ILE A 92 1.12 5.11 -1.38
N GLU A 93 1.56 4.55 -0.25
CA GLU A 93 2.86 3.88 -0.14
C GLU A 93 2.99 2.69 -1.10
N LEU A 94 1.93 1.88 -1.27
CA LEU A 94 1.91 0.80 -2.24
C LEU A 94 1.91 1.34 -3.68
N THR A 95 1.18 2.41 -3.96
CA THR A 95 1.16 3.07 -5.27
C THR A 95 2.57 3.54 -5.67
N ILE A 96 3.28 4.21 -4.76
CA ILE A 96 4.67 4.63 -4.93
C ILE A 96 5.57 3.43 -5.24
N GLN A 97 5.45 2.36 -4.44
CA GLN A 97 6.25 1.15 -4.63
C GLN A 97 6.02 0.52 -6.01
N MET A 98 4.79 0.48 -6.50
CA MET A 98 4.47 -0.05 -7.83
C MET A 98 5.01 0.83 -8.96
N MET A 99 5.05 2.16 -8.79
CA MET A 99 5.63 3.08 -9.78
C MET A 99 7.16 2.97 -9.84
N ARG A 100 7.82 2.89 -8.68
CA ARG A 100 9.29 2.73 -8.59
C ARG A 100 9.78 1.41 -9.20
N THR A 101 9.00 0.35 -9.09
CA THR A 101 9.40 -0.99 -9.56
C THR A 101 9.01 -1.27 -11.01
N ASN A 102 8.00 -0.59 -11.56
CA ASN A 102 7.55 -0.82 -12.92
C ASN A 102 7.00 0.46 -13.56
N PRO A 103 7.75 1.10 -14.49
CA PRO A 103 7.31 2.30 -15.17
C PRO A 103 5.99 2.17 -15.93
N LYS A 104 5.62 0.95 -16.37
CA LYS A 104 4.32 0.72 -17.03
C LYS A 104 3.13 1.02 -16.11
N THR A 105 3.31 0.83 -14.80
CA THR A 105 2.27 1.13 -13.80
C THR A 105 1.90 2.61 -13.80
N ILE A 106 2.84 3.51 -14.08
CA ILE A 106 2.60 4.97 -14.08
C ILE A 106 1.49 5.32 -15.07
N LYS A 107 1.56 4.80 -16.31
CA LYS A 107 0.54 5.03 -17.33
C LYS A 107 -0.83 4.46 -16.91
N THR A 108 -0.83 3.26 -16.34
CA THR A 108 -2.06 2.62 -15.85
C THR A 108 -2.72 3.46 -14.75
N LEU A 109 -1.98 3.86 -13.72
CA LEU A 109 -2.48 4.67 -12.61
C LEU A 109 -3.00 6.04 -13.07
N ARG A 110 -2.30 6.68 -14.02
CA ARG A 110 -2.74 7.93 -14.63
C ARG A 110 -4.09 7.77 -15.34
N ASN A 111 -4.24 6.72 -16.13
CA ASN A 111 -5.49 6.42 -16.85
C ASN A 111 -6.65 6.07 -15.90
N LEU A 112 -6.35 5.44 -14.77
CA LEU A 112 -7.34 5.12 -13.74
C LEU A 112 -7.74 6.35 -12.89
N GLY A 113 -7.09 7.51 -13.09
CA GLY A 113 -7.43 8.73 -12.37
C GLY A 113 -6.76 8.90 -11.01
N MET A 114 -5.67 8.16 -10.73
CA MET A 114 -4.95 8.21 -9.44
C MET A 114 -4.60 9.64 -9.00
N LYS A 115 -4.22 10.52 -9.94
CA LYS A 115 -3.90 11.92 -9.65
C LYS A 115 -5.03 12.64 -8.91
N LYS A 116 -6.27 12.47 -9.38
CA LYS A 116 -7.46 13.11 -8.78
C LYS A 116 -7.71 12.60 -7.36
N GLU A 117 -7.53 11.29 -7.15
CA GLU A 117 -7.70 10.70 -5.83
C GLU A 117 -6.62 11.22 -4.86
N LEU A 118 -5.37 11.37 -5.31
CA LEU A 118 -4.29 11.97 -4.52
C LEU A 118 -4.58 13.43 -4.14
N GLU A 119 -5.09 14.25 -5.07
CA GLU A 119 -5.52 15.62 -4.80
C GLU A 119 -6.63 15.66 -3.73
N THR A 120 -7.60 14.76 -3.83
CA THR A 120 -8.69 14.64 -2.83
C THR A 120 -8.16 14.28 -1.44
N VAL A 121 -7.20 13.34 -1.37
CA VAL A 121 -6.57 12.98 -0.09
C VAL A 121 -5.74 14.13 0.46
N PHE A 122 -5.04 14.90 -0.38
CA PHE A 122 -4.26 16.06 0.06
C PHE A 122 -5.14 17.11 0.74
N GLU A 123 -6.33 17.37 0.20
CA GLU A 123 -7.30 18.33 0.75
C GLU A 123 -7.95 17.85 2.06
N THR A 124 -8.03 16.53 2.27
CA THR A 124 -8.80 15.90 3.35
C THR A 124 -7.93 15.14 4.35
N ALA A 125 -6.61 15.24 4.23
CA ALA A 125 -5.65 14.59 5.09
C ALA A 125 -5.86 15.03 6.55
N ALA A 126 -5.93 14.06 7.44
CA ALA A 126 -6.03 14.30 8.88
C ALA A 126 -4.76 13.86 9.60
N GLU A 127 -4.48 14.53 10.71
CA GLU A 127 -3.28 14.30 11.51
C GLU A 127 -3.16 12.85 12.02
N VAL A 128 -4.30 12.17 12.21
CA VAL A 128 -4.35 10.75 12.59
C VAL A 128 -3.59 9.85 11.58
N GLU A 129 -3.52 10.23 10.31
CA GLU A 129 -2.88 9.43 9.25
C GLU A 129 -1.35 9.54 9.26
N ASN A 130 -0.81 10.42 10.11
CA ASN A 130 0.63 10.55 10.35
C ASN A 130 1.13 9.65 11.49
N PHE A 131 0.24 8.93 12.18
CA PHE A 131 0.58 8.03 13.28
C PHE A 131 0.58 6.56 12.87
N ASP A 132 1.60 5.83 13.35
CA ASP A 132 1.81 4.40 13.12
C ASP A 132 1.24 3.55 14.27
N ILE A 133 1.46 3.99 15.50
CA ILE A 133 1.05 3.29 16.74
C ILE A 133 0.01 4.12 17.48
N PHE A 134 -1.04 3.45 17.96
CA PHE A 134 -2.14 4.06 18.70
C PHE A 134 -2.40 3.35 20.04
N SER A 135 -2.87 4.12 21.02
CA SER A 135 -3.57 3.63 22.22
C SER A 135 -4.96 4.27 22.26
N GLY A 136 -5.97 3.51 21.84
CA GLY A 136 -7.31 4.05 21.60
C GLY A 136 -7.29 5.13 20.52
N THR A 137 -7.63 6.37 20.88
CA THR A 137 -7.60 7.54 19.97
C THR A 137 -6.30 8.34 20.05
N VAL A 138 -5.35 7.94 20.91
CA VAL A 138 -4.10 8.65 21.12
C VAL A 138 -3.00 8.07 20.24
N GLY A 139 -2.41 8.88 19.37
CA GLY A 139 -1.23 8.52 18.60
C GLY A 139 0.03 8.49 19.47
N LEU A 140 0.75 7.38 19.46
CA LEU A 140 1.95 7.15 20.29
C LEU A 140 3.24 7.34 19.49
N ALA A 141 3.27 6.89 18.24
CA ALA A 141 4.43 6.99 17.37
C ALA A 141 4.00 7.47 15.98
N ARG A 142 4.77 8.38 15.41
CA ARG A 142 4.56 8.90 14.06
C ARG A 142 5.33 8.06 13.04
N HIS A 143 4.81 8.04 11.81
CA HIS A 143 5.59 7.58 10.67
C HIS A 143 6.77 8.54 10.41
N GLY A 144 7.83 8.02 9.78
CA GLY A 144 9.01 8.82 9.43
C GLY A 144 8.77 9.88 8.34
N SER A 145 7.66 9.78 7.61
CA SER A 145 7.19 10.78 6.64
C SER A 145 5.71 11.05 6.86
N THR A 146 5.29 12.28 6.64
CA THR A 146 3.88 12.68 6.65
C THR A 146 3.14 12.12 5.44
N ILE A 147 1.81 12.06 5.53
CA ILE A 147 0.98 11.70 4.38
C ILE A 147 1.12 12.69 3.22
N ASN A 148 1.32 13.97 3.50
CA ASN A 148 1.51 15.00 2.47
C ASN A 148 2.81 14.80 1.70
N GLU A 149 3.91 14.47 2.38
CA GLU A 149 5.19 14.13 1.71
C GLU A 149 5.04 12.91 0.79
N LEU A 150 4.26 11.90 1.20
CA LEU A 150 3.96 10.74 0.34
C LEU A 150 3.13 11.13 -0.88
N ILE A 151 2.13 11.99 -0.71
CA ILE A 151 1.30 12.47 -1.82
C ILE A 151 2.14 13.26 -2.83
N GLU A 152 2.97 14.17 -2.35
CA GLU A 152 3.88 14.95 -3.20
C GLU A 152 4.81 14.02 -3.99
N GLU A 153 5.39 13.01 -3.34
CA GLU A 153 6.22 12.00 -4.00
C GLU A 153 5.44 11.24 -5.09
N ALA A 154 4.23 10.79 -4.77
CA ALA A 154 3.37 10.08 -5.71
C ALA A 154 2.98 10.96 -6.91
N MET A 155 2.68 12.24 -6.68
CA MET A 155 2.37 13.22 -7.72
C MET A 155 3.55 13.47 -8.65
N LEU A 156 4.78 13.55 -8.10
CA LEU A 156 6.01 13.66 -8.88
C LEU A 156 6.24 12.42 -9.75
N LEU A 157 6.02 11.22 -9.22
CA LEU A 157 6.15 9.98 -10.00
C LEU A 157 5.10 9.84 -11.12
N LEU A 158 3.92 10.47 -10.96
CA LEU A 158 2.86 10.49 -11.96
C LEU A 158 3.03 11.56 -13.04
N SER A 159 3.99 12.47 -12.87
CA SER A 159 4.21 13.61 -13.80
C SER A 159 4.72 13.20 -15.17
#